data_AF-A0A918Y3I8-F1
#
_entry.id   AF-A0A918Y3I8-F1
#
_cell.length_a   1.000
_cell.length_b   1.000
_cell.length_c   1.000
_cell.angle_alpha   90.00
_cell.angle_beta   90.00
_cell.angle_gamma   90.00
#
_symmetry.space_group_name_H-M   'P 1'
#
loop_
_entity.id
_entity.type
_entity.pdbx_description
1 polymer ?
#
loop_
_entity_poly.entity_id
_entity_poly.type
_entity_poly.pdbx_seq_one_letter_code
_entity_poly.pdbx_strand_id
1 'polypeptide(L)' 'MTSGTETGDVTGTRDKDYNLVWYVEACLSNALRLEQYIQDAEREKDNEVVELFRKAQADSRKGAELGKQLLKQRLNGG' A
#
# COMPACT_ATOMS: atom_id res chain seq x y z
N MET A 1 6.84 16.97 -3.02
CA MET A 1 5.49 16.59 -3.50
C MET A 1 5.66 16.07 -4.92
N THR A 2 5.56 14.76 -5.12
CA THR A 2 5.58 14.18 -6.47
C THR A 2 4.12 13.96 -6.84
N SER A 3 3.54 14.94 -7.51
CA SER A 3 2.21 14.82 -8.09
C SER A 3 2.31 13.78 -9.21
N GLY A 4 1.80 12.57 -8.98
CA GLY A 4 1.60 11.59 -10.04
C GLY A 4 0.48 12.09 -10.94
N THR A 5 0.83 12.90 -11.94
CA THR A 5 -0.11 13.36 -12.96
C THR A 5 -0.72 12.13 -13.64
N GLU A 6 -2.05 12.04 -13.70
CA GLU A 6 -2.73 11.04 -14.52
C GLU A 6 -2.25 11.24 -15.97
N THR A 7 -1.43 10.33 -16.48
CA THR A 7 -0.84 10.46 -17.82
C THR A 7 -1.86 10.27 -18.94
N GLY A 8 -3.13 10.03 -18.61
CA GLY A 8 -4.22 9.88 -19.57
C GLY A 8 -4.39 11.09 -20.49
N ASP A 9 -4.08 12.29 -20.00
CA ASP A 9 -4.08 13.51 -20.82
C ASP A 9 -2.91 13.59 -21.82
N VAL A 10 -1.81 12.85 -21.56
CA VAL A 10 -0.58 12.86 -22.38
C VAL A 10 -0.55 11.73 -23.40
N THR A 11 -0.97 10.51 -23.01
CA THR A 11 -0.94 9.32 -23.90
C THR A 11 -2.30 9.02 -24.54
N GLY A 12 -3.36 9.72 -24.13
CA GLY A 12 -4.73 9.50 -24.61
C GLY A 12 -5.40 8.22 -24.08
N THR A 13 -4.70 7.44 -23.24
CA THR A 13 -5.24 6.24 -22.61
C THR A 13 -5.40 6.48 -21.12
N ARG A 14 -6.65 6.62 -20.64
CA ARG A 14 -6.94 6.69 -19.19
C ARG A 14 -6.54 5.39 -18.51
N ASP A 15 -5.99 5.50 -17.31
CA ASP A 15 -5.74 4.33 -16.47
C ASP A 15 -7.06 3.82 -15.89
N LYS A 16 -7.66 2.83 -16.57
CA LYS A 16 -8.88 2.15 -16.10
C LYS A 16 -8.70 1.47 -14.73
N ASP A 17 -7.46 1.19 -14.34
CA ASP A 17 -7.11 0.51 -13.10
C ASP A 17 -6.68 1.50 -12.01
N TYR A 18 -6.71 2.83 -12.27
CA TYR A 18 -6.47 3.91 -11.30
C TYR A 18 -5.23 3.68 -10.40
N ASN A 19 -4.12 3.22 -10.98
CA ASN A 19 -2.88 2.90 -10.28
C ASN A 19 -3.04 1.87 -9.14
N LEU A 20 -4.01 0.96 -9.22
CA LEU A 20 -4.24 -0.08 -8.20
C LEU A 20 -3.04 -1.00 -8.01
N VAL A 21 -2.24 -1.25 -9.07
CA VAL A 21 -1.00 -2.02 -8.97
C VAL A 21 -0.01 -1.33 -8.03
N TRP A 22 0.21 -0.02 -8.23
CA TRP A 22 1.07 0.77 -7.36
C TRP A 22 0.54 0.79 -5.93
N TYR A 23 -0.78 0.98 -5.74
CA TYR A 23 -1.37 0.99 -4.40
C TYR A 23 -1.12 -0.32 -3.65
N VAL A 24 -1.35 -1.47 -4.30
CA VAL A 24 -1.11 -2.79 -3.70
C VAL A 24 0.37 -2.97 -3.37
N GLU A 25 1.26 -2.59 -4.28
CA GLU A 25 2.72 -2.67 -4.08
C GLU A 25 3.17 -1.79 -2.92
N ALA A 26 2.70 -0.55 -2.84
CA ALA A 26 2.99 0.37 -1.74
C ALA A 26 2.52 -0.19 -0.39
N CYS A 27 1.32 -0.76 -0.33
CA CYS A 27 0.80 -1.40 0.89
C CYS A 27 1.67 -2.60 1.33
N LEU A 28 2.07 -3.48 0.41
CA LEU A 28 2.90 -4.65 0.72
C LEU A 28 4.31 -4.24 1.15
N SER A 29 4.94 -3.31 0.42
CA SER A 29 6.25 -2.76 0.73
C SER A 29 6.25 -2.06 2.10
N ASN A 30 5.19 -1.32 2.43
CA ASN A 30 5.07 -0.69 3.75
C ASN A 30 4.89 -1.71 4.87
N ALA A 31 4.05 -2.74 4.67
CA ALA A 31 3.83 -3.78 5.67
C ALA A 31 5.14 -4.53 6.03
N LEU A 32 5.98 -4.81 5.02
CA LEU A 32 7.30 -5.42 5.22
C LEU A 32 8.25 -4.46 5.95
N ARG A 33 8.31 -3.18 5.55
CA ARG A 33 9.17 -2.18 6.20
C ARG A 33 8.82 -1.99 7.67
N LEU A 34 7.53 -1.95 7.99
CA LEU A 34 7.06 -1.78 9.37
C LEU A 34 7.47 -2.95 10.28
N GLU A 35 7.72 -4.15 9.74
CA GLU A 35 8.23 -5.27 10.55
C GLU A 35 9.59 -4.96 11.16
N GLN A 36 10.50 -4.37 10.39
CA GLN A 36 11.81 -3.94 10.90
C GLN A 36 11.66 -2.84 11.96
N TYR A 37 10.80 -1.86 11.71
CA TYR A 37 10.60 -0.75 12.64
C TYR A 37 9.95 -1.18 13.95
N ILE A 38 9.04 -2.17 13.91
CA ILE A 38 8.48 -2.79 15.11
C ILE A 38 9.59 -3.47 15.91
N GLN A 39 10.45 -4.25 15.26
CA GLN A 39 11.56 -4.94 15.94
C GLN A 39 12.53 -3.96 16.60
N ASP A 40 12.84 -2.85 15.94
CA ASP A 40 13.73 -1.82 16.48
C ASP A 40 13.07 -1.11 17.69
N ALA A 41 11.79 -0.74 17.58
CA ALA A 41 11.04 -0.14 18.69
C ALA A 41 10.88 -1.10 19.89
N GLU A 42 10.68 -2.41 19.65
CA GLU A 42 10.64 -3.43 20.70
C GLU A 42 11.97 -3.54 21.46
N ARG A 43 13.12 -3.40 20.76
CA ARG A 43 14.45 -3.40 21.39
C ARG A 43 14.67 -2.17 22.26
N GLU A 44 14.17 -1.02 21.83
CA GLU A 44 14.24 0.25 22.56
C GLU A 44 13.17 0.37 23.67
N LYS A 45 12.24 -0.59 23.74
CA LYS A 45 11.10 -0.61 24.67
C LYS A 45 10.15 0.58 24.49
N ASP A 46 10.07 1.12 23.27
CA ASP A 46 9.13 2.17 22.90
C ASP A 46 7.76 1.55 22.55
N ASN A 47 6.95 1.29 23.59
CA ASN A 47 5.66 0.64 23.43
C ASN A 47 4.66 1.47 22.61
N GLU A 48 4.77 2.80 22.62
CA GLU A 48 3.86 3.66 21.85
C GLU A 48 4.08 3.50 20.35
N VAL A 49 5.35 3.50 19.94
CA VAL A 49 5.74 3.28 18.53
C VAL A 49 5.44 1.85 18.09
N VAL A 50 5.66 0.84 18.95
CA VAL A 50 5.30 -0.56 18.65
C VAL A 50 3.81 -0.70 18.33
N GLU A 51 2.93 -0.17 19.18
CA GLU A 51 1.48 -0.26 18.98
C GLU A 51 1.04 0.50 17.71
N LEU A 52 1.59 1.69 17.49
CA LEU A 52 1.33 2.46 16.27
C LEU A 52 1.71 1.68 15.01
N PHE A 53 2.92 1.12 14.96
CA PHE A 53 3.40 0.40 13.78
C PHE A 53 2.72 -0.95 13.58
N ARG A 54 2.36 -1.67 14.65
CA ARG A 54 1.54 -2.89 14.54
C ARG A 54 0.18 -2.60 13.89
N LYS A 55 -0.48 -1.52 14.32
CA LYS A 55 -1.74 -1.08 13.71
C LYS A 55 -1.57 -0.68 12.25
N ALA A 56 -0.55 0.14 11.94
CA ALA A 56 -0.26 0.55 10.57
C ALA A 56 0.10 -0.63 9.65
N GLN A 57 0.78 -1.66 10.19
CA GLN A 57 1.10 -2.88 9.45
C GLN A 57 -0.16 -3.68 9.13
N ALA A 58 -1.07 -3.84 10.11
CA ALA A 58 -2.35 -4.50 9.90
C ALA A 58 -3.20 -3.78 8.84
N ASP A 59 -3.28 -2.46 8.91
CA ASP A 59 -4.00 -1.64 7.93
C ASP A 59 -3.37 -1.74 6.53
N SER A 60 -2.04 -1.76 6.44
CA SER A 60 -1.32 -1.96 5.17
C SER A 60 -1.62 -3.33 4.55
N ARG A 61 -1.61 -4.41 5.35
CA ARG A 61 -1.98 -5.77 4.89
C ARG A 61 -3.43 -5.82 4.40
N LYS A 62 -4.34 -5.19 5.14
CA LYS A 62 -5.76 -5.10 4.74
C LYS A 62 -5.94 -4.32 3.44
N GLY A 63 -5.24 -3.19 3.29
CA GLY A 63 -5.25 -2.37 2.07
C GLY A 63 -4.76 -3.16 0.86
N ALA A 64 -3.65 -3.91 1.00
CA ALA A 64 -3.14 -4.78 -0.05
C ALA A 64 -4.14 -5.86 -0.46
N GLU A 65 -4.82 -6.50 0.49
CA GLU A 65 -5.80 -7.55 0.20
C GLU A 65 -7.01 -7.02 -0.58
N LEU A 66 -7.59 -5.91 -0.13
CA LEU A 66 -8.70 -5.25 -0.83
C LEU A 66 -8.28 -4.79 -2.23
N GLY A 67 -7.08 -4.22 -2.36
CA GLY A 67 -6.54 -3.78 -3.65
C GLY A 67 -6.33 -4.94 -4.62
N LYS A 68 -5.79 -6.08 -4.16
CA LYS A 68 -5.63 -7.30 -4.98
C LYS A 68 -6.97 -7.83 -5.48
N GLN A 69 -7.99 -7.87 -4.61
CA GLN A 69 -9.32 -8.34 -4.97
C GLN A 69 -9.94 -7.47 -6.06
N LEU A 70 -9.88 -6.15 -5.91
CA LEU A 70 -10.38 -5.20 -6.89
C LEU A 70 -9.60 -5.28 -8.22
N LEU A 71 -8.27 -5.37 -8.15
CA LEU A 71 -7.42 -5.53 -9.33
C LEU A 71 -7.77 -6.81 -10.10
N LYS A 72 -7.96 -7.93 -9.40
CA LYS A 72 -8.40 -9.20 -10.00
C LYS A 72 -9.75 -9.07 -10.70
N GLN A 73 -10.73 -8.41 -10.08
CA GLN A 73 -12.04 -8.19 -10.70
C GLN A 73 -11.92 -7.40 -12.00
N ARG A 74 -11.10 -6.34 -12.02
CA ARG A 74 -10.90 -5.49 -13.21
C ARG A 74 -10.12 -6.18 -14.33
N LEU A 75 -9.14 -7.02 -13.99
CA LEU A 75 -8.39 -7.80 -14.98
C LEU A 75 -9.24 -8.90 -15.62
N ASN A 76 -10.23 -9.44 -14.91
CA ASN A 76 -11.14 -10.46 -15.42
C ASN A 76 -12.32 -9.89 -16.23
N GLY A 77 -12.31 -8.60 -16.55
CA GLY A 77 -13.24 -8.01 -17.53
C GLY A 77 -14.46 -7.30 -16.97
N GLY A 78 -14.57 -7.08 -15.64
CA GLY A 78 -15.55 -6.17 -15.02
C GLY A 78 -17.01 -6.43 -15.34
#